data_AF-A0A6V7KY59-F1
#
_entry.id   AF-A0A6V7KY59-F1
#
_cell.length_a   1.000
_cell.length_b   1.000
_cell.length_c   1.000
_cell.angle_alpha   90.00
_cell.angle_beta   90.00
_cell.angle_gamma   90.00
#
_symmetry.space_group_name_H-M   'P 1'
#
loop_
_entity.id
_entity.type
_entity.pdbx_description
1 polymer ?
#
loop_
_entity_poly.entity_id
_entity_poly.type
_entity_poly.pdbx_seq_one_letter_code
_entity_poly.pdbx_strand_id
1 'polypeptide(L)' 'VRVNTPNLLSPNEHRKFAITWHNGHISVKSGDQRGKTLLEWKDPNPFVISHIGVRTGWGATGNWRIHFEHLSQAH' A
#
# COMPACT_ATOMS: atom_id res chain seq x y z
N VAL A 1 -7.34 16.95 1.83
CA VAL A 1 -8.63 16.26 2.06
C VAL A 1 -8.42 15.18 3.11
N ARG A 2 -9.34 15.02 4.08
CA ARG A 2 -9.33 13.90 5.03
C ARG A 2 -10.52 13.01 4.72
N VAL A 3 -10.27 11.71 4.55
CA VAL A 3 -11.30 10.72 4.25
C VAL A 3 -11.29 9.67 5.34
N ASN A 4 -12.47 9.35 5.89
CA ASN A 4 -12.60 8.27 6.85
C ASN A 4 -12.53 6.92 6.13
N THR A 5 -11.77 5.98 6.69
CA THR A 5 -11.61 4.63 6.17
C THR A 5 -12.15 3.60 7.18
N PRO A 6 -13.45 3.61 7.47
CA PRO A 6 -14.03 2.71 8.46
C PRO A 6 -13.80 1.25 8.04
N ASN A 7 -13.50 0.40 9.01
CA ASN A 7 -13.31 -1.05 8.82
C ASN A 7 -12.17 -1.43 7.85
N LEU A 8 -11.29 -0.48 7.51
CA LEU A 8 -10.17 -0.76 6.60
C LEU A 8 -9.14 -1.71 7.20
N LEU A 9 -9.07 -1.82 8.53
CA LEU A 9 -8.23 -2.76 9.28
C LEU A 9 -9.09 -3.71 10.13
N SER A 10 -8.50 -4.79 10.62
CA SER A 10 -9.15 -5.75 11.52
C SER A 10 -8.17 -6.21 12.60
N PRO A 11 -8.59 -6.36 13.87
CA PRO A 11 -7.78 -6.98 14.90
C PRO A 11 -7.73 -8.52 14.78
N ASN A 12 -8.68 -9.13 14.06
CA ASN A 12 -8.89 -10.57 14.05
C ASN A 12 -8.34 -11.28 12.80
N GLU A 13 -8.01 -10.53 11.74
CA GLU A 13 -7.55 -11.07 10.47
C GLU A 13 -6.56 -10.13 9.78
N HIS A 14 -5.65 -10.72 8.99
CA HIS A 14 -4.81 -9.94 8.08
C HIS A 14 -5.66 -9.39 6.93
N ARG A 15 -5.57 -8.08 6.72
CA ARG A 15 -6.11 -7.45 5.52
C ARG A 15 -5.00 -7.24 4.49
N LYS A 16 -5.22 -7.76 3.29
CA LYS A 16 -4.26 -7.67 2.18
C LYS A 16 -4.40 -6.32 1.49
N PHE A 17 -3.27 -5.74 1.11
CA PHE A 17 -3.19 -4.55 0.28
C PHE A 17 -2.11 -4.76 -0.78
N ALA A 18 -2.38 -4.28 -2.00
CA ALA A 18 -1.37 -4.18 -3.04
C ALA A 18 -0.87 -2.73 -3.08
N ILE A 19 0.44 -2.56 -2.91
CA ILE A 19 1.12 -1.27 -3.04
C ILE A 19 2.00 -1.37 -4.29
N THR A 20 1.81 -0.45 -5.23
CA THR A 20 2.65 -0.38 -6.43
C THR A 20 3.26 0.99 -6.56
N TRP A 21 4.48 1.03 -7.08
CA TRP A 21 5.15 2.25 -7.49
C TRP A 21 5.84 2.00 -8.83
N HIS A 22 5.56 2.83 -9.82
CA HIS A 22 6.21 2.76 -11.12
C HIS A 22 6.20 4.12 -11.80
N ASN A 23 7.35 4.59 -12.28
CA ASN A 23 7.48 5.87 -12.98
C ASN A 23 6.83 7.04 -12.23
N GLY A 24 7.08 7.15 -10.91
CA GLY A 24 6.48 8.18 -10.05
C GLY A 24 4.99 8.01 -9.74
N HIS A 25 4.33 6.97 -10.24
CA HIS A 25 2.93 6.67 -9.93
C HIS A 25 2.85 5.66 -8.79
N ILE A 26 2.26 6.06 -7.66
CA ILE A 26 2.07 5.25 -6.46
C ILE A 26 0.59 4.95 -6.29
N SER A 27 0.25 3.68 -6.10
CA SER A 27 -1.13 3.27 -5.82
C SER A 27 -1.21 2.27 -4.67
N VAL A 28 -2.32 2.34 -3.94
CA VAL A 28 -2.71 1.37 -2.91
C VAL A 28 -4.08 0.84 -3.25
N LYS A 29 -4.20 -0.48 -3.36
CA LYS A 29 -5.47 -1.18 -3.64
C LYS A 29 -5.80 -2.18 -2.55
N SER A 30 -7.08 -2.37 -2.28
CA SER A 30 -7.56 -3.39 -1.35
C SER A 30 -7.36 -4.79 -1.94
N GLY A 31 -6.86 -5.75 -1.18
CA GLY A 31 -6.64 -7.10 -1.70
C GLY A 31 -5.42 -7.15 -2.61
N ASP A 32 -5.62 -7.41 -3.89
CA ASP A 32 -4.58 -7.50 -4.92
C ASP A 32 -4.62 -6.30 -5.90
N GLN A 33 -3.84 -6.37 -6.98
CA GLN A 33 -3.77 -5.31 -8.00
C GLN A 33 -5.08 -5.04 -8.76
N ARG A 34 -6.05 -5.97 -8.70
CA ARG A 34 -7.37 -5.86 -9.32
C ARG A 34 -8.43 -5.30 -8.37
N GLY A 35 -8.08 -5.12 -7.09
CA GLY A 35 -9.02 -4.59 -6.11
C GLY A 35 -9.26 -3.08 -6.21
N LYS A 36 -10.08 -2.57 -5.30
CA LYS A 36 -10.50 -1.17 -5.27
C LYS A 36 -9.32 -0.26 -4.95
N THR A 37 -9.14 0.81 -5.73
CA THR A 37 -8.18 1.88 -5.44
C THR A 37 -8.58 2.62 -4.17
N LEU A 38 -7.65 2.67 -3.22
CA LEU A 38 -7.77 3.36 -1.94
C LEU A 38 -6.98 4.67 -1.94
N LEU A 39 -5.80 4.65 -2.56
CA LEU A 39 -4.92 5.79 -2.73
C LEU A 39 -4.28 5.71 -4.11
N GLU A 40 -4.17 6.86 -4.76
CA GLU A 40 -3.43 7.02 -6.00
C GLU A 40 -2.76 8.39 -5.99
N TRP A 41 -1.49 8.43 -6.36
CA TRP A 41 -0.72 9.66 -6.37
C TRP A 41 0.36 9.62 -7.44
N LYS A 42 0.51 10.74 -8.16
CA LYS A 42 1.60 10.97 -9.10
C LYS A 42 2.59 11.94 -8.47
N ASP A 43 3.78 11.45 -8.19
CA ASP A 43 4.89 12.27 -7.73
C ASP A 43 5.30 13.26 -8.83
N PRO A 44 5.23 14.59 -8.58
CA PRO A 44 5.71 15.58 -9.54
C PRO A 44 7.24 15.55 -9.72
N ASN A 45 8.00 14.95 -8.80
CA ASN A 45 9.45 14.83 -8.86
C ASN A 45 9.91 13.43 -8.40
N PRO A 46 9.74 12.39 -9.25
CA PRO A 46 9.92 11.01 -8.84
C PRO A 46 11.37 10.67 -8.49
N PHE A 47 11.52 9.84 -7.46
CA PHE A 47 12.80 9.26 -7.04
C PHE A 47 12.70 7.74 -6.91
N VAL A 48 13.87 7.08 -6.86
CA VAL A 48 13.94 5.64 -6.67
C VAL A 48 13.56 5.29 -5.23
N ILE A 49 12.53 4.47 -5.07
CA ILE A 49 12.15 3.93 -3.75
C ILE A 49 13.12 2.80 -3.40
N SER A 50 13.89 2.99 -2.33
CA SER A 50 14.89 2.03 -1.86
C SER A 50 14.48 1.24 -0.61
N HIS A 51 13.56 1.78 0.18
CA HIS A 51 13.14 1.20 1.47
C HIS A 51 11.65 1.42 1.72
N ILE A 52 11.07 0.55 2.52
CA ILE A 52 9.71 0.72 3.06
C ILE A 52 9.74 0.66 4.59
N GLY A 53 8.79 1.34 5.23
CA GLY A 53 8.58 1.29 6.66
C GLY A 53 7.12 1.09 6.99
N VAL A 54 6.83 0.27 7.99
CA VAL A 54 5.49 0.07 8.53
C VAL A 54 5.47 0.51 9.98
N ARG A 55 4.38 1.15 10.40
CA ARG A 55 4.18 1.58 11.79
C ARG A 55 2.72 1.52 12.17
N THR A 56 2.47 1.47 13.47
CA THR A 56 1.14 1.68 14.05
C THR A 56 0.98 3.12 14.56
N GLY A 57 -0.27 3.48 14.85
CA GLY A 57 -0.60 4.66 15.64
C GLY A 57 -0.23 4.48 17.10
N TRP A 58 -0.22 5.58 17.86
CA TRP A 58 0.08 5.56 19.29
C TRP A 58 -0.88 4.62 20.05
N GLY A 59 -0.33 3.79 20.95
CA GLY A 59 -1.10 2.84 21.76
C GLY A 59 -1.59 1.59 21.02
N ALA A 60 -1.32 1.44 19.72
CA ALA A 60 -1.74 0.28 18.93
C ALA A 60 -0.58 -0.69 18.65
N THR A 61 -0.86 -1.98 18.71
CA THR A 61 0.01 -3.06 18.21
C THR A 61 -0.39 -3.47 16.80
N GLY A 62 0.52 -4.09 16.05
CA GLY A 62 0.24 -4.54 14.69
C GLY A 62 1.06 -5.77 14.32
N ASN A 63 0.49 -6.61 13.46
CA ASN A 63 1.18 -7.74 12.86
C ASN A 63 1.17 -7.58 11.34
N TRP A 64 2.35 -7.67 10.72
CA TRP A 64 2.53 -7.38 9.30
C TRP A 64 3.18 -8.57 8.60
N ARG A 65 2.68 -8.90 7.40
CA ARG A 65 3.33 -9.79 6.44
C ARG A 65 3.62 -8.99 5.19
N ILE A 66 4.88 -8.96 4.79
CA ILE A 66 5.34 -8.16 3.65
C ILE A 66 5.92 -9.12 2.62
N HIS A 67 5.39 -9.03 1.41
CA HIS A 67 5.86 -9.80 0.26
C HIS A 67 6.18 -8.83 -0.86
N PHE A 68 7.37 -8.97 -1.44
CA PHE A 68 7.79 -8.20 -2.60
C PHE A 68 7.65 -9.08 -3.83
N GLU A 69 6.88 -8.58 -4.80
CA GLU A 69 6.74 -9.21 -6.11
C GLU A 69 7.47 -8.33 -7.12
N HIS A 70 8.43 -8.91 -7.83
CA HIS A 70 9.00 -8.27 -9.00
C HIS A 70 8.08 -8.55 -10.19
N LEU A 71 7.33 -7.54 -10.60
CA LEU A 71 6.52 -7.63 -11.80
C LEU A 71 7.48 -7.44 -12.98
N SER A 72 7.97 -8.55 -13.54
CA SER A 72 8.67 -8.53 -14.82
C SER A 72 7.70 -7.95 -15.85
N GLN A 73 8.12 -6.92 -16.57
CA GLN A 73 7.31 -6.40 -17.68
C GLN A 73 7.19 -7.52 -18.72
N ALA A 74 5.95 -7.91 -19.04
CA ALA A 74 5.70 -8.64 -20.26
C ALA A 74 6.07 -7.69 -21.41
N HIS A 75 7.08 -8.10 -22.19
CA HIS A 75 7.53 -7.41 -23.39
C HIS A 75 6.43 -7.29 -24.44
#